data_AF-A0A1J3IKT0-F1
#
_entry.id   AF-A0A1J3IKT0-F1
#
_cell.length_a   1.000
_cell.length_b   1.000
_cell.length_c   1.000
_cell.angle_alpha   90.00
_cell.angle_beta   90.00
_cell.angle_gamma   90.00
#
_symmetry.space_group_name_H-M   'P 1'
#
loop_
_entity.id
_entity.type
_entity.pdbx_description
1 polymer ?
#
loop_
_entity_poly.entity_id
_entity_poly.type
_entity_poly.pdbx_seq_one_letter_code
_entity_poly.pdbx_strand_id
1 'polypeptide(L)'
;RTVMAKNLKTDEIEVIYDAKENITGLKAPIVKNLQEVMESESGLVWGEVTEGILKKDWERAGDAKRDLEEKQRESMRQRKASGEPWVPKHFSVVKDGKDWDCSPLKPTVPRAPLVITEAQGEIVNRFQDSKTL
;
A
#
# COMPACT_ATOMS: atom_id res chain seq x y z
N ARG A 1 -4.64 -17.58 12.77
CA ARG A 1 -5.37 -18.65 12.02
C ARG A 1 -4.32 -19.64 11.57
N THR A 2 -4.59 -20.92 11.73
CA THR A 2 -3.62 -21.98 11.45
C THR A 2 -4.17 -22.82 10.31
N VAL A 3 -3.35 -23.08 9.30
CA VAL A 3 -3.67 -23.93 8.16
C VAL A 3 -2.95 -25.26 8.36
N MET A 4 -3.69 -26.35 8.25
CA MET A 4 -3.18 -27.70 8.43
C MET A 4 -3.38 -28.49 7.14
N ALA A 5 -2.42 -29.37 6.83
CA ALA A 5 -2.55 -30.36 5.78
C ALA A 5 -2.66 -31.75 6.43
N LYS A 6 -3.51 -32.61 5.87
CA LYS A 6 -3.58 -34.02 6.23
C LYS A 6 -2.87 -34.84 5.17
N ASN A 7 -1.91 -35.65 5.58
CA ASN A 7 -1.30 -36.65 4.72
C ASN A 7 -2.31 -37.80 4.50
N LEU A 8 -2.75 -38.00 3.26
CA LEU A 8 -3.76 -39.03 2.94
C LEU A 8 -3.23 -40.47 3.00
N LYS A 9 -1.91 -40.67 3.07
CA LYS A 9 -1.28 -42.00 3.14
C LYS A 9 -1.02 -42.44 4.58
N THR A 10 -0.64 -41.50 5.44
CA THR A 10 -0.31 -41.79 6.86
C THR A 10 -1.41 -41.33 7.82
N ASP A 11 -2.42 -40.62 7.32
CA ASP A 11 -3.47 -39.95 8.09
C ASP A 11 -2.98 -38.89 9.11
N GLU A 12 -1.68 -38.58 9.10
CA GLU A 12 -1.06 -37.57 9.95
C GLU A 12 -1.49 -36.16 9.53
N ILE A 13 -1.66 -35.28 10.52
CA ILE A 13 -2.01 -33.88 10.31
C ILE A 13 -0.80 -33.03 10.70
N GLU A 14 -0.38 -32.17 9.80
CA GLU A 14 0.72 -31.22 10.02
C GLU A 14 0.25 -29.78 9.85
N VAL A 15 0.84 -28.88 10.63
CA VAL A 15 0.63 -27.43 10.45
C VAL A 15 1.54 -26.96 9.33
N ILE A 16 0.97 -26.40 8.27
CA ILE A 16 1.74 -25.84 7.14
C ILE A 16 1.89 -24.32 7.22
N TYR A 17 1.03 -23.65 8.00
CA TYR A 17 1.11 -22.20 8.20
C TYR A 17 0.41 -21.76 9.49
N ASP A 18 1.10 -21.00 10.33
CA ASP A 18 0.51 -20.29 11.46
C ASP A 18 0.56 -18.77 11.25
N ALA A 19 -0.60 -18.15 11.03
CA ALA A 19 -0.65 -16.72 10.77
C ALA A 19 -0.18 -15.86 11.95
N LYS A 20 -0.37 -16.30 13.21
CA LYS A 20 0.01 -15.51 14.38
C LYS A 20 1.54 -15.44 14.46
N GLU A 21 2.19 -16.59 14.37
CA GLU A 21 3.65 -16.69 14.34
C GLU A 21 4.22 -15.86 13.19
N ASN A 22 3.69 -16.06 11.98
CA ASN A 22 4.21 -15.41 10.79
C ASN A 22 4.03 -13.88 10.83
N ILE A 23 2.88 -13.37 11.27
CA ILE A 23 2.63 -11.91 11.32
C ILE A 23 3.54 -11.22 12.35
N THR A 24 3.82 -11.85 13.50
CA THR A 24 4.65 -11.23 14.53
C THR A 24 6.10 -10.95 14.10
N GLY A 25 6.62 -11.72 13.15
CA GLY A 25 7.96 -11.51 12.59
C GLY A 25 8.01 -10.55 11.40
N LEU A 26 6.87 -10.09 10.87
CA LEU A 26 6.83 -9.22 9.70
C LEU A 26 7.26 -7.79 10.06
N LYS A 27 8.25 -7.28 9.31
CA LYS A 27 8.69 -5.89 9.37
C LYS A 27 8.16 -5.17 8.13
N ALA A 28 7.33 -4.15 8.34
CA ALA A 28 6.85 -3.33 7.25
C ALA A 28 8.01 -2.50 6.68
N PRO A 29 8.20 -2.46 5.35
CA PRO A 29 9.17 -1.56 4.75
C PRO A 29 8.73 -0.11 4.93
N ILE A 30 9.69 0.79 5.12
CA ILE A 30 9.48 2.23 5.19
C ILE A 30 10.14 2.92 3.99
N VAL A 31 9.55 4.03 3.54
CA VAL A 31 10.17 4.90 2.55
C VAL A 31 11.23 5.76 3.25
N LYS A 32 12.50 5.60 2.88
CA LYS A 32 13.60 6.36 3.50
C LYS A 32 13.66 7.81 3.04
N ASN A 33 13.40 8.04 1.75
CA ASN A 33 13.46 9.36 1.15
C ASN A 33 12.13 9.69 0.45
N LEU A 34 11.32 10.53 1.08
CA LEU A 34 10.04 10.97 0.52
C LEU A 34 10.21 11.83 -0.74
N GLN A 35 11.37 12.47 -0.95
CA GLN A 35 11.63 13.26 -2.16
C GLN A 35 11.82 12.40 -3.41
N GLU A 36 12.11 11.11 -3.25
CA GLU A 36 12.23 10.16 -4.37
C GLU A 36 10.88 9.56 -4.78
N VAL A 37 9.82 9.80 -4.00
CA VAL A 37 8.47 9.30 -4.27
C VAL A 37 7.75 10.26 -5.21
N MET A 38 7.21 9.75 -6.31
CA MET A 38 6.44 10.59 -7.23
C MET A 38 5.11 11.03 -6.62
N GLU A 39 4.63 12.22 -7.00
CA GLU A 39 3.33 12.76 -6.54
C GLU A 39 2.14 11.84 -6.86
N SER A 40 2.27 10.97 -7.86
CA SER A 40 1.25 9.99 -8.24
C SER A 40 1.28 8.68 -7.45
N GLU A 41 2.26 8.49 -6.56
CA GLU A 41 2.38 7.28 -5.76
C GLU A 41 1.43 7.28 -4.57
N SER A 42 0.88 6.10 -4.24
CA SER A 42 -0.22 5.96 -3.29
C SER A 42 0.09 6.52 -1.90
N GLY A 43 1.35 6.39 -1.43
CA GLY A 43 1.76 6.90 -0.12
C GLY A 43 1.60 8.42 0.01
N LEU A 44 1.85 9.17 -1.06
CA LEU A 44 1.65 10.62 -1.07
C LEU A 44 0.20 10.98 -1.39
N VAL A 45 -0.38 10.34 -2.42
CA VAL A 45 -1.74 10.62 -2.88
C VAL A 45 -2.77 10.42 -1.76
N TRP A 46 -2.62 9.37 -0.96
CA TRP A 46 -3.53 9.06 0.15
C TRP A 46 -3.02 9.53 1.52
N GLY A 47 -1.91 10.29 1.56
CA GLY A 47 -1.24 10.67 2.80
C GLY A 47 -2.17 11.37 3.79
N GLU A 48 -2.94 12.35 3.34
CA GLU A 48 -3.86 13.10 4.21
C GLU A 48 -5.04 12.24 4.71
N VAL A 49 -5.60 11.41 3.83
CA VAL A 49 -6.68 10.48 4.19
C VAL A 49 -6.20 9.51 5.27
N THR A 50 -5.01 8.93 5.07
CA THR A 50 -4.42 8.00 6.03
C THR A 50 -4.05 8.67 7.35
N GLU A 51 -3.55 9.91 7.33
CA GLU A 51 -3.30 10.70 8.54
C GLU A 51 -4.59 10.92 9.35
N GLY A 52 -5.71 11.30 8.69
CA GLY A 52 -7.01 11.45 9.32
C GLY A 52 -7.50 10.14 9.95
N ILE A 53 -7.40 9.02 9.22
CA ILE A 53 -7.77 7.69 9.72
C ILE A 53 -6.96 7.31 10.96
N LEU A 54 -5.64 7.51 10.94
CA LEU A 54 -4.76 7.19 12.07
C LEU A 54 -5.09 8.03 13.32
N LYS A 55 -5.49 9.29 13.12
CA LYS A 55 -5.96 10.19 14.19
C LYS A 55 -7.41 9.97 14.60
N LYS A 56 -8.14 9.07 13.91
CA LYS A 56 -9.60 8.85 14.04
C LYS A 56 -10.42 10.11 13.77
N ASP A 57 -9.87 11.03 12.98
CA ASP A 57 -10.54 12.22 12.48
C ASP A 57 -11.24 11.89 11.16
N TRP A 58 -12.46 11.37 11.29
CA TRP A 58 -13.25 10.88 10.15
C TRP A 58 -13.73 12.00 9.23
N GLU A 59 -13.95 13.20 9.78
CA GLU A 59 -14.35 14.37 8.99
C GLU A 59 -13.21 14.79 8.07
N ARG A 60 -12.01 15.00 8.63
CA ARG A 60 -10.82 15.34 7.83
C ARG A 60 -10.48 14.26 6.81
N ALA A 61 -10.54 12.98 7.19
CA ALA A 61 -10.29 11.88 6.26
C ALA A 61 -11.31 11.85 5.11
N GLY A 62 -12.57 12.14 5.42
CA GLY A 62 -13.66 12.21 4.44
C GLY A 62 -13.49 13.37 3.46
N ASP A 63 -13.13 14.54 3.95
CA ASP A 63 -12.88 15.73 3.12
C ASP A 63 -11.70 15.52 2.18
N ALA A 64 -10.57 15.06 2.70
CA ALA A 64 -9.39 14.77 1.89
C ALA A 64 -9.68 13.71 0.82
N LYS A 65 -10.45 12.66 1.15
CA LYS A 65 -10.88 11.63 0.18
C LYS A 65 -11.75 12.23 -0.92
N ARG A 66 -12.73 13.05 -0.56
CA ARG A 66 -13.65 13.70 -1.50
C ARG A 66 -12.89 14.60 -2.48
N ASP A 67 -11.97 15.41 -1.97
CA ASP A 67 -11.18 16.33 -2.78
C ASP A 67 -10.29 15.59 -3.78
N LEU A 68 -9.66 14.49 -3.34
CA LEU A 68 -8.85 13.64 -4.21
C LEU A 68 -9.68 13.00 -5.33
N GLU A 69 -10.83 12.42 -5.00
CA GLU A 69 -11.71 11.75 -5.96
C GLU A 69 -12.33 12.73 -6.97
N GLU A 70 -12.70 13.96 -6.55
CA GLU A 70 -13.20 14.98 -7.47
C GLU A 70 -12.11 15.45 -8.43
N LYS A 71 -10.87 15.68 -7.97
CA LYS A 71 -9.74 16.01 -8.85
C LYS A 71 -9.50 14.93 -9.92
N GLN A 72 -9.57 13.66 -9.53
CA GLN A 72 -9.44 12.55 -10.49
C GLN A 72 -10.63 12.51 -11.47
N ARG A 73 -11.85 12.77 -10.99
CA ARG A 73 -13.05 12.84 -11.82
C ARG A 73 -12.97 13.97 -12.84
N GLU A 74 -12.49 15.14 -12.45
CA GLU A 74 -12.26 16.27 -13.35
C GLU A 74 -11.19 15.94 -14.40
N SER A 75 -10.06 15.36 -14.00
CA SER A 75 -9.02 14.92 -14.93
C SER A 75 -9.55 13.91 -15.97
N MET A 76 -10.43 12.99 -15.55
CA MET A 76 -11.09 12.06 -16.46
C MET A 76 -12.06 12.75 -17.43
N ARG A 77 -12.82 13.76 -16.97
CA ARG A 77 -13.69 14.57 -17.84
C ARG A 77 -12.86 15.33 -18.88
N GLN A 78 -11.75 15.94 -18.47
CA GLN A 78 -10.85 16.69 -19.36
C GLN A 78 -10.25 15.78 -20.44
N ARG A 79 -9.74 14.59 -20.07
CA ARG A 79 -9.22 13.59 -21.04
C ARG A 79 -10.29 13.13 -22.02
N LYS A 80 -11.51 12.87 -21.53
CA LYS A 80 -12.62 12.48 -22.40
C LYS A 80 -12.98 13.59 -23.39
N ALA A 81 -12.92 14.85 -22.96
CA ALA A 81 -13.18 16.01 -23.81
C ALA A 81 -12.07 16.23 -24.85
N SER A 82 -10.80 15.95 -24.51
CA SER A 82 -9.68 16.01 -25.48
C SER A 82 -9.63 14.81 -26.43
N GLY A 83 -10.37 13.73 -26.15
CA GLY A 83 -10.33 12.49 -26.93
C GLY A 83 -9.08 11.64 -26.64
N GLU A 84 -8.30 11.98 -25.62
CA GLU A 84 -7.09 11.24 -25.26
C GLU A 84 -7.44 9.97 -24.46
N PRO A 85 -7.00 8.78 -24.92
CA PRO A 85 -7.20 7.55 -24.16
C PRO A 85 -6.31 7.53 -22.91
N TRP A 86 -6.83 6.99 -21.81
CA TRP A 86 -5.99 6.70 -20.65
C TRP A 86 -5.14 5.46 -20.92
N VAL A 87 -3.83 5.58 -20.78
CA VAL A 87 -2.86 4.50 -20.99
C VAL A 87 -2.02 4.31 -19.72
N PRO A 88 -1.85 3.07 -19.21
CA PRO A 88 -1.00 2.82 -18.06
C PRO A 88 0.46 3.23 -18.29
N LYS A 89 1.09 3.85 -17.29
CA LYS A 89 2.46 4.40 -17.41
C LYS A 89 3.56 3.32 -17.46
N HIS A 90 3.33 2.16 -16.86
CA HIS A 90 4.37 1.15 -16.62
C HIS A 90 4.08 -0.20 -17.28
N PHE A 91 2.86 -0.42 -17.78
CA PHE A 91 2.41 -1.71 -18.31
C PHE A 91 1.72 -1.54 -19.65
N SER A 92 1.96 -2.47 -20.57
CA SER A 92 1.11 -2.72 -21.72
C SER A 92 -0.02 -3.64 -21.28
N VAL A 93 -1.25 -3.30 -21.64
CA VAL A 93 -2.43 -4.07 -21.29
C VAL A 93 -3.18 -4.38 -22.58
N VAL A 94 -3.24 -5.66 -22.94
CA VAL A 94 -3.92 -6.17 -24.13
C VAL A 94 -5.01 -7.12 -23.68
N LYS A 95 -6.21 -6.97 -24.27
CA LYS A 95 -7.29 -7.91 -24.03
C LYS A 95 -7.12 -9.13 -24.94
N ASP A 96 -7.00 -10.31 -24.34
CA ASP A 96 -6.93 -11.59 -25.07
C ASP A 96 -8.18 -12.42 -24.76
N GLY A 97 -9.19 -12.33 -25.64
CA GLY A 97 -10.49 -12.98 -25.42
C GLY A 97 -11.19 -12.49 -24.15
N LYS A 98 -11.26 -13.35 -23.13
CA LYS A 98 -11.83 -13.05 -21.80
C LYS A 98 -10.78 -12.62 -20.77
N ASP A 99 -9.50 -12.83 -21.08
CA ASP A 99 -8.39 -12.56 -20.20
C ASP A 99 -7.70 -11.24 -20.56
N TRP A 100 -6.79 -10.82 -19.69
CA TRP A 100 -5.96 -9.63 -19.87
C TRP A 100 -4.50 -10.05 -19.82
N ASP A 101 -3.76 -9.74 -20.88
CA ASP A 101 -2.31 -9.84 -20.89
C ASP A 101 -1.70 -8.50 -20.45
N CYS A 102 -0.89 -8.55 -19.39
CA CYS A 102 -0.28 -7.41 -18.74
C CYS A 102 1.24 -7.61 -18.70
N SER A 103 1.96 -6.88 -19.55
CA SER A 103 3.41 -6.96 -19.63
C SER A 103 4.08 -5.63 -19.25
N PRO A 104 5.24 -5.65 -18.58
CA PRO A 104 5.93 -4.42 -18.21
C PRO A 104 6.49 -3.72 -19.45
N LEU A 105 6.36 -2.40 -19.53
CA LEU A 105 6.92 -1.61 -20.64
C LEU A 105 8.45 -1.51 -20.59
N LYS A 106 9.03 -1.67 -19.39
CA LYS A 106 10.48 -1.70 -19.18
C LYS A 106 10.86 -3.01 -18.49
N PRO A 107 11.93 -3.70 -18.94
CA PRO A 107 12.34 -4.97 -18.37
C PRO A 107 12.94 -4.82 -16.96
N THR A 108 13.44 -3.63 -16.62
CA THR A 108 14.02 -3.32 -15.31
C THR A 108 13.58 -1.94 -14.84
N VAL A 109 13.54 -1.78 -13.52
CA VAL A 109 13.27 -0.51 -12.84
C VAL A 109 14.36 -0.23 -11.79
N PRO A 110 14.65 1.04 -11.48
CA PRO A 110 15.52 1.39 -10.37
C PRO A 110 15.05 0.77 -9.05
N ARG A 111 15.97 0.60 -8.11
CA ARG A 111 15.62 0.11 -6.77
C ARG A 111 14.69 1.13 -6.08
N ALA A 112 13.59 0.65 -5.50
CA ALA A 112 12.68 1.49 -4.74
C ALA A 112 13.37 2.07 -3.48
N PRO A 113 12.97 3.28 -3.02
CA PRO A 113 13.50 3.92 -1.81
C PRO A 113 13.01 3.28 -0.51
N LEU A 114 12.78 1.96 -0.51
CA LEU A 114 12.26 1.18 0.60
C LEU A 114 13.41 0.58 1.41
N VAL A 115 13.32 0.74 2.73
CA VAL A 115 14.22 0.09 3.69
C VAL A 115 13.40 -0.71 4.70
N ILE A 116 13.91 -1.87 5.08
CA ILE A 116 13.36 -2.66 6.19
C ILE A 116 14.21 -2.29 7.40
N THR A 117 13.62 -1.60 8.38
CA THR A 117 14.33 -1.27 9.61
C THR A 117 14.50 -2.54 10.45
N GLU A 118 15.73 -2.87 10.82
CA GLU A 118 15.98 -3.79 11.91
C GLU A 118 15.43 -3.19 13.20
N ALA A 119 14.81 -4.00 14.05
CA ALA A 119 14.23 -3.52 15.30
C ALA A 119 15.36 -2.99 16.20
N GLN A 120 15.48 -1.66 16.32
CA GLN A 120 16.14 -1.07 17.47
C GLN A 120 15.17 -1.24 18.63
N GLY A 121 15.58 -2.04 19.62
CA GLY A 121 14.88 -2.13 20.89
C GLY A 121 14.72 -0.73 21.50
N GLU A 122 13.60 -0.55 22.18
CA GLU A 122 13.27 0.55 23.09
C GLU A 122 12.98 1.91 22.44
N ILE A 123 11.73 2.08 22.00
CA ILE A 123 11.10 3.40 22.03
C ILE A 123 10.68 3.65 23.48
N VAL A 124 11.56 4.29 24.24
CA VAL A 124 11.18 4.95 25.50
C VAL A 124 10.12 5.99 25.15
N ASN A 125 8.91 5.82 25.70
CA ASN A 125 7.82 6.78 25.62
C ASN A 125 8.29 8.12 26.18
N ARG A 126 8.73 9.03 25.30
CA ARG A 126 9.07 10.41 25.66
C ARG A 126 7.89 11.34 25.31
N PHE A 127 6.70 11.00 25.80
CA PHE A 127 5.49 11.85 25.71
C PHE A 127 4.55 11.61 26.90
N GLN A 128 5.09 11.54 28.11
CA GLN A 128 4.36 11.85 29.33
C GLN A 128 5.34 12.55 30.27
N ASP A 129 5.27 13.88 30.30
CA ASP A 129 5.53 14.73 31.48
C ASP A 129 5.45 16.20 31.06
N SER A 130 4.22 16.69 30.92
CA SER A 130 3.88 18.09 31.14
C SER A 130 2.40 18.20 31.44
N LYS A 131 2.00 17.62 32.57
CA LYS A 131 0.78 18.00 33.31
C LYS A 131 0.83 17.39 34.69
N THR A 132 1.53 18.06 35.60
CA THR A 132 1.15 18.04 37.02
C THR A 132 1.55 19.37 37.65
N LEU A 133 0.50 20.14 37.99
CA LEU A 133 0.38 21.27 38.92
C LEU A 133 1.34 22.45 38.76
#